data_AF-B4FGI5-F1
#
_entry.id   AF-B4FGI5-F1
#
_cell.length_a   1.000
_cell.length_b   1.000
_cell.length_c   1.000
_cell.angle_alpha   90.00
_cell.angle_beta   90.00
_cell.angle_gamma   90.00
#
_symmetry.space_group_name_H-M   'P 1'
#
loop_
_entity.id
_entity.type
_entity.pdbx_description
1 polymer ?
#
loop_
_entity_poly.entity_id
_entity_poly.type
_entity_poly.pdbx_seq_one_letter_code
_entity_poly.pdbx_strand_id
1 'polypeptide(L)'
;MAFNQEQLWFNASERIPWHDKLDGEDALQKHVHELVSLGNLEAAVSLLLSTPPEGSNFYPNALRAVVLSSAVSQSLHELAVKVVAANMVRTDKSLSGTHLLCAVGRYQEACSQLQDAGCWNDAATLAASHLHGSDYARVLQRWADYVLRGEHNMWRALILYVAAGALPEALDTLRKSQRPDTAAMFLLACHETYSQALSESEPEDDTSVLALTPTPEQTEKLRFPSKNVADEDLIAVSEVFGQYQQKLVHLCMDAEPTSD
;
A
#
# COMPACT_ATOMS: atom_id res chain seq x y z
N MET A 1 14.09 60.31 -15.77
CA MET A 1 13.38 59.99 -14.53
C MET A 1 13.32 58.48 -14.42
N ALA A 2 14.11 57.89 -13.53
CA ALA A 2 14.03 56.47 -13.23
C ALA A 2 13.08 56.33 -12.03
N PHE A 3 11.91 55.74 -12.23
CA PHE A 3 10.96 55.49 -11.14
C PHE A 3 11.61 54.57 -10.09
N ASN A 4 11.32 54.81 -8.80
CA ASN A 4 11.78 53.91 -7.74
C ASN A 4 11.07 52.56 -7.89
N GLN A 5 11.84 51.48 -7.99
CA GLN A 5 11.34 50.13 -8.19
C GLN A 5 10.38 49.69 -7.07
N GLU A 6 10.62 50.15 -5.84
CA GLU A 6 9.75 49.87 -4.68
C GLU A 6 8.36 50.49 -4.82
N GLN A 7 8.27 51.70 -5.37
CA GLN A 7 6.99 52.37 -5.61
C GLN A 7 6.19 51.68 -6.71
N LEU A 8 6.86 51.22 -7.78
CA LEU A 8 6.22 50.46 -8.85
C LEU A 8 5.70 49.10 -8.34
N TRP A 9 6.47 48.44 -7.49
CA TRP A 9 6.06 47.18 -6.86
C TRP A 9 4.86 47.40 -5.92
N PHE A 10 4.89 48.43 -5.07
CA PHE A 10 3.78 48.75 -4.17
C PHE A 10 2.47 49.01 -4.93
N ASN A 11 2.52 49.86 -5.96
CA ASN A 11 1.35 50.18 -6.78
C ASN A 11 0.79 48.94 -7.52
N ALA A 12 1.67 48.01 -7.92
CA ALA A 12 1.24 46.77 -8.55
C ALA A 12 0.63 45.79 -7.53
N SER A 13 1.17 45.73 -6.31
CA SER A 13 0.62 44.92 -5.22
C SER A 13 -0.76 45.39 -4.75
N GLU A 14 -1.05 46.71 -4.79
CA GLU A 14 -2.39 47.25 -4.46
C GLU A 14 -3.50 46.76 -5.40
N ARG A 15 -3.16 46.28 -6.61
CA ARG A 15 -4.12 45.79 -7.60
C ARG A 15 -4.56 44.34 -7.37
N ILE A 16 -3.78 43.54 -6.66
CA ILE A 16 -4.07 42.11 -6.43
C ILE A 16 -5.49 41.89 -5.88
N PRO A 17 -5.95 42.62 -4.83
CA PRO A 17 -7.28 42.40 -4.26
C PRO A 17 -8.44 42.80 -5.20
N TRP A 18 -8.16 43.49 -6.31
CA TRP A 18 -9.22 43.89 -7.25
C TRP A 18 -9.77 42.68 -8.02
N HIS A 19 -8.96 41.62 -8.16
CA HIS A 19 -9.38 40.38 -8.79
C HIS A 19 -10.34 39.56 -7.93
N ASP A 20 -10.41 39.78 -6.62
CA ASP A 20 -11.34 39.07 -5.72
C ASP A 20 -12.82 39.36 -6.05
N LYS A 21 -13.07 40.41 -6.83
CA LYS A 21 -14.41 40.80 -7.29
C LYS A 21 -14.76 40.28 -8.68
N LEU A 22 -13.82 39.60 -9.34
CA LEU A 22 -13.96 39.14 -10.71
C LEU A 22 -14.07 37.62 -10.73
N ASP A 23 -15.18 37.13 -11.28
CA ASP A 23 -15.41 35.70 -11.47
C ASP A 23 -15.11 35.27 -12.91
N GLY A 24 -14.64 34.04 -13.06
CA GLY A 24 -14.41 33.40 -14.36
C GLY A 24 -12.95 33.04 -14.63
N GLU A 25 -12.76 32.15 -15.60
CA GLU A 25 -11.44 31.59 -15.90
C GLU A 25 -10.45 32.64 -16.42
N ASP A 26 -10.88 33.57 -17.25
CA ASP A 26 -10.02 34.65 -17.76
C ASP A 26 -9.55 35.61 -16.65
N ALA A 27 -10.40 35.87 -15.67
CA ALA A 27 -10.06 36.67 -14.50
C ALA A 27 -9.03 35.94 -13.64
N LEU A 28 -9.24 34.63 -13.42
CA LEU A 28 -8.30 33.75 -12.73
C LEU A 28 -6.92 33.77 -13.40
N GLN A 29 -6.84 33.63 -14.73
CA GLN A 29 -5.56 33.65 -15.45
C GLN A 29 -4.82 34.99 -15.32
N LYS A 30 -5.55 36.12 -15.34
CA LYS A 30 -4.98 37.45 -15.13
C LYS A 30 -4.47 37.63 -13.70
N HIS A 31 -5.23 37.17 -12.71
CA HIS A 31 -4.81 37.20 -11.31
C HIS A 31 -3.51 36.42 -11.13
N VAL A 32 -3.43 35.17 -11.62
CA VAL A 32 -2.22 34.36 -11.54
C VAL A 32 -1.04 35.04 -12.23
N HIS A 33 -1.25 35.66 -13.40
CA HIS A 33 -0.19 36.39 -14.10
C HIS A 33 0.38 37.54 -13.27
N GLU A 34 -0.48 38.35 -12.62
CA GLU A 34 -0.03 39.45 -11.76
C GLU A 34 0.72 38.94 -10.53
N LEU A 35 0.24 37.88 -9.87
CA LEU A 35 0.92 37.26 -8.72
C LEU A 35 2.32 36.73 -9.07
N VAL A 36 2.45 36.03 -10.20
CA VAL A 36 3.74 35.53 -10.68
C VAL A 36 4.68 36.68 -11.03
N SER A 37 4.17 37.74 -11.68
CA SER A 37 4.96 38.92 -12.04
C SER A 37 5.49 39.68 -10.81
N LEU A 38 4.77 39.63 -9.69
CA LEU A 38 5.16 40.25 -8.43
C LEU A 38 6.02 39.33 -7.54
N GLY A 39 6.25 38.08 -7.97
CA GLY A 39 7.03 37.09 -7.23
C GLY A 39 6.26 36.37 -6.11
N ASN A 40 4.95 36.61 -5.97
CA ASN A 40 4.13 35.92 -4.97
C ASN A 40 3.65 34.56 -5.51
N LEU A 41 4.61 33.63 -5.61
CA LEU A 41 4.38 32.31 -6.19
C LEU A 41 3.49 31.43 -5.30
N GLU A 42 3.54 31.58 -3.98
CA GLU A 42 2.70 30.82 -3.03
C GLU A 42 1.21 31.06 -3.27
N ALA A 43 0.82 32.34 -3.36
CA ALA A 43 -0.57 32.71 -3.65
C ALA A 43 -0.99 32.23 -5.04
N ALA A 44 -0.10 32.32 -6.04
CA ALA A 44 -0.36 31.85 -7.40
C ALA A 44 -0.61 30.33 -7.43
N VAL A 45 0.19 29.55 -6.71
CA VAL A 45 0.01 28.09 -6.59
C VAL A 45 -1.32 27.76 -5.93
N SER A 46 -1.66 28.40 -4.80
CA SER A 46 -2.92 28.17 -4.09
C SER A 46 -4.14 28.37 -5.00
N LEU A 47 -4.12 29.46 -5.77
CA LEU A 47 -5.20 29.84 -6.67
C LEU A 47 -5.29 28.92 -7.91
N LEU A 48 -4.16 28.40 -8.41
CA LEU A 48 -4.16 27.40 -9.46
C LEU A 48 -4.71 26.05 -8.97
N LEU A 49 -4.37 25.64 -7.74
CA LEU A 49 -4.85 24.39 -7.13
C LEU A 49 -6.34 24.40 -6.80
N SER A 50 -6.97 25.58 -6.66
CA SER A 50 -8.43 25.69 -6.48
C SER A 50 -9.23 25.48 -7.77
N THR A 51 -8.57 25.26 -8.92
CA THR A 51 -9.26 24.97 -10.19
C THR A 51 -10.00 23.64 -10.10
N PRO A 52 -11.31 23.57 -10.45
CA PRO A 52 -12.07 22.32 -10.38
C PRO A 52 -11.53 21.28 -11.40
N PRO A 53 -11.50 19.98 -11.04
CA PRO A 53 -10.92 18.94 -11.89
C PRO A 53 -11.70 18.67 -13.18
N GLU A 54 -12.98 19.02 -13.23
CA GLU A 54 -13.84 18.86 -14.40
C GLU A 54 -13.64 19.96 -15.47
N GLY A 55 -12.90 21.02 -15.14
CA GLY A 55 -12.65 22.15 -16.02
C GLY A 55 -11.57 21.89 -17.08
N SER A 56 -11.72 22.49 -18.27
CA SER A 56 -10.73 22.38 -19.36
C SER A 56 -9.34 22.92 -18.97
N ASN A 57 -9.31 23.90 -18.07
CA ASN A 57 -8.09 24.53 -17.56
C ASN A 57 -7.43 23.78 -16.39
N PHE A 58 -8.02 22.70 -15.89
CA PHE A 58 -7.44 21.95 -14.77
C PHE A 58 -6.02 21.49 -15.06
N TYR A 59 -5.78 20.84 -16.21
CA TYR A 59 -4.47 20.29 -16.54
C TYR A 59 -3.39 21.38 -16.76
N PRO A 60 -3.64 22.44 -17.54
CA PRO A 60 -2.73 23.58 -17.64
C PRO A 60 -2.42 24.23 -16.28
N ASN A 61 -3.44 24.41 -15.44
CA ASN A 61 -3.27 25.04 -14.12
C ASN A 61 -2.52 24.13 -13.15
N ALA A 62 -2.81 22.83 -13.15
CA ALA A 62 -2.11 21.83 -12.35
C ALA A 62 -0.62 21.75 -12.71
N LEU A 63 -0.28 21.73 -13.99
CA LEU A 63 1.11 21.72 -14.45
C LEU A 63 1.84 22.98 -13.98
N ARG A 64 1.22 24.16 -14.14
CA ARG A 64 1.79 25.42 -13.64
C ARG A 64 1.95 25.42 -12.12
N ALA A 65 0.97 24.93 -11.37
CA ALA A 65 1.03 24.85 -9.92
C ALA A 65 2.19 23.97 -9.44
N VAL A 66 2.38 22.79 -10.06
CA VAL A 66 3.48 21.88 -9.73
C VAL A 66 4.85 22.50 -10.05
N VAL A 67 5.00 23.17 -11.20
CA VAL A 67 6.27 23.81 -11.58
C VAL A 67 6.56 25.02 -10.69
N LEU A 68 5.58 25.90 -10.47
CA LEU A 68 5.79 27.10 -9.65
C LEU A 68 6.06 26.74 -8.18
N SER A 69 5.39 25.73 -7.63
CA SER A 69 5.64 25.28 -6.25
C SER A 69 7.07 24.77 -6.03
N SER A 70 7.68 24.15 -7.05
CA SER A 70 9.08 23.68 -6.97
C SER A 70 10.09 24.82 -6.80
N ALA A 71 9.76 26.02 -7.29
CA ALA A 71 10.58 27.21 -7.12
C ALA A 71 10.43 27.86 -5.74
N VAL A 72 9.36 27.54 -5.01
CA VAL A 72 9.09 28.10 -3.67
C VAL A 72 9.76 27.25 -2.59
N SER A 73 9.37 25.98 -2.49
CA SER A 73 9.88 25.07 -1.47
C SER A 73 9.57 23.61 -1.81
N GLN A 74 10.39 22.70 -1.27
CA GLN A 74 10.14 21.27 -1.40
C GLN A 74 8.77 20.89 -0.79
N SER A 75 8.45 21.39 0.41
CA SER A 75 7.19 21.05 1.10
C SER A 75 5.95 21.49 0.31
N LEU A 76 5.97 22.68 -0.29
CA LEU A 76 4.85 23.14 -1.13
C LEU A 76 4.76 22.32 -2.41
N HIS A 77 5.89 21.94 -3.00
CA HIS A 77 5.91 21.08 -4.19
C HIS A 77 5.30 19.70 -3.90
N GLU A 78 5.66 19.06 -2.79
CA GLU A 78 5.05 17.77 -2.42
C GLU A 78 3.55 17.90 -2.20
N LEU A 79 3.09 18.97 -1.54
CA LEU A 79 1.68 19.23 -1.31
C LEU A 79 0.93 19.44 -2.63
N ALA A 80 1.45 20.29 -3.52
CA ALA A 80 0.83 20.57 -4.81
C ALA A 80 0.70 19.30 -5.65
N VAL A 81 1.75 18.48 -5.71
CA VAL A 81 1.72 17.19 -6.43
C VAL A 81 0.65 16.25 -5.85
N LYS A 82 0.54 16.13 -4.52
CA LYS A 82 -0.50 15.30 -3.90
C LYS A 82 -1.91 15.74 -4.26
N VAL A 83 -2.17 17.05 -4.14
CA VAL A 83 -3.50 17.62 -4.46
C VAL A 83 -3.85 17.37 -5.93
N VAL A 84 -2.89 17.62 -6.83
CA VAL A 84 -3.07 17.39 -8.27
C VAL A 84 -3.30 15.90 -8.55
N ALA A 85 -2.50 15.00 -7.98
CA ALA A 85 -2.63 13.56 -8.20
C ALA A 85 -3.98 13.03 -7.68
N ALA A 86 -4.43 13.46 -6.50
CA ALA A 86 -5.74 13.08 -5.96
C ALA A 86 -6.90 13.54 -6.87
N ASN A 87 -6.79 14.75 -7.43
CA ASN A 87 -7.78 15.27 -8.37
C ASN A 87 -7.75 14.53 -9.74
N MET A 88 -6.59 14.03 -10.17
CA MET A 88 -6.46 13.23 -11.39
C MET A 88 -7.12 11.83 -11.28
N VAL A 89 -7.14 11.23 -10.08
CA VAL A 89 -7.86 9.96 -9.85
C VAL A 89 -9.37 10.12 -10.11
N ARG A 90 -9.96 11.25 -9.71
CA ARG A 90 -11.39 11.54 -9.91
C ARG A 90 -11.79 11.67 -11.39
N THR A 91 -10.84 11.95 -12.27
CA THR A 91 -11.08 12.21 -13.71
C THR A 91 -10.66 11.05 -14.61
N ASP A 92 -10.56 9.83 -14.04
CA ASP A 92 -10.19 8.58 -14.72
C ASP A 92 -8.79 8.62 -15.38
N LYS A 93 -7.90 9.47 -14.85
CA LYS A 93 -6.50 9.60 -15.27
C LYS A 93 -5.55 9.17 -14.16
N SER A 94 -5.88 8.08 -13.48
CA SER A 94 -5.17 7.53 -12.32
C SER A 94 -3.66 7.39 -12.57
N LEU A 95 -3.25 6.86 -13.73
CA LEU A 95 -1.84 6.67 -14.09
C LEU A 95 -1.02 7.97 -14.09
N SER A 96 -1.60 9.08 -14.57
CA SER A 96 -0.89 10.38 -14.57
C SER A 96 -0.65 10.89 -13.15
N GLY A 97 -1.64 10.72 -12.26
CA GLY A 97 -1.50 11.04 -10.84
C GLY A 97 -0.43 10.17 -10.15
N THR A 98 -0.43 8.87 -10.43
CA THR A 98 0.58 7.93 -9.93
C THR A 98 2.00 8.33 -10.32
N HIS A 99 2.22 8.70 -11.59
CA HIS A 99 3.55 9.13 -12.05
C HIS A 99 4.04 10.39 -11.32
N LEU A 100 3.16 11.37 -11.06
CA LEU A 100 3.51 12.57 -10.30
C LEU A 100 3.89 12.21 -8.85
N LEU A 101 3.13 11.33 -8.19
CA LEU A 101 3.46 10.86 -6.83
C LEU A 101 4.81 10.13 -6.79
N CYS A 102 5.11 9.30 -7.79
CA CYS A 102 6.40 8.62 -7.90
C CYS A 102 7.56 9.61 -8.07
N ALA A 103 7.37 10.70 -8.82
CA ALA A 103 8.39 11.72 -9.02
C ALA A 103 8.80 12.43 -7.72
N VAL A 104 7.89 12.49 -6.74
CA VAL A 104 8.14 13.06 -5.40
C VAL A 104 8.53 11.99 -4.37
N GLY A 105 8.66 10.72 -4.78
CA GLY A 105 8.99 9.62 -3.87
C GLY A 105 7.84 9.17 -2.95
N ARG A 106 6.59 9.54 -3.28
CA ARG A 106 5.38 9.17 -2.51
C ARG A 106 4.84 7.81 -2.97
N TYR A 107 5.67 6.78 -2.94
CA TYR A 107 5.34 5.45 -3.50
C TYR A 107 4.15 4.79 -2.80
N GLN A 108 3.99 4.96 -1.48
CA GLN A 108 2.87 4.37 -0.75
C GLN A 108 1.51 4.93 -1.21
N GLU A 109 1.42 6.25 -1.43
CA GLU A 109 0.22 6.89 -1.96
C GLU A 109 -0.04 6.49 -3.41
N ALA A 110 1.03 6.39 -4.21
CA ALA A 110 0.96 5.94 -5.59
C ALA A 110 0.38 4.51 -5.69
N CYS A 111 0.86 3.58 -4.85
CA CYS A 111 0.31 2.23 -4.73
C CYS A 111 -1.16 2.25 -4.31
N SER A 112 -1.55 3.07 -3.33
CA SER A 112 -2.95 3.17 -2.92
C SER A 112 -3.85 3.61 -4.07
N GLN A 113 -3.44 4.63 -4.83
CA GLN A 113 -4.22 5.11 -5.98
C GLN A 113 -4.37 4.05 -7.08
N LEU A 114 -3.31 3.28 -7.36
CA LEU A 114 -3.38 2.16 -8.30
C LEU A 114 -4.34 1.08 -7.81
N GLN A 115 -4.33 0.75 -6.51
CA GLN A 115 -5.26 -0.21 -5.91
C GLN A 115 -6.70 0.29 -5.94
N ASP A 116 -6.94 1.58 -5.67
CA ASP A 116 -8.27 2.20 -5.76
C ASP A 116 -8.83 2.18 -7.19
N ALA A 117 -7.94 2.29 -8.20
CA ALA A 117 -8.27 2.14 -9.61
C ALA A 117 -8.38 0.67 -10.09
N GLY A 118 -8.12 -0.31 -9.23
CA GLY A 118 -8.14 -1.74 -9.57
C GLY A 118 -6.90 -2.24 -10.33
N CYS A 119 -5.86 -1.43 -10.47
CA CYS A 119 -4.58 -1.78 -11.11
C CYS A 119 -3.65 -2.52 -10.12
N TRP A 120 -4.08 -3.68 -9.62
CA TRP A 120 -3.39 -4.41 -8.54
C TRP A 120 -1.99 -4.90 -8.92
N ASN A 121 -1.80 -5.39 -10.14
CA ASN A 121 -0.50 -5.88 -10.62
C ASN A 121 0.53 -4.75 -10.70
N ASP A 122 0.10 -3.58 -11.20
CA ASP A 122 0.96 -2.41 -11.33
C ASP A 122 1.35 -1.87 -9.94
N ALA A 123 0.40 -1.86 -8.99
CA ALA A 123 0.67 -1.50 -7.61
C ALA A 123 1.69 -2.44 -6.94
N ALA A 124 1.57 -3.76 -7.17
CA ALA A 124 2.51 -4.74 -6.64
C ALA A 124 3.92 -4.58 -7.24
N THR A 125 4.00 -4.29 -8.55
CA THR A 125 5.28 -4.04 -9.25
C THR A 125 5.96 -2.77 -8.75
N LEU A 126 5.17 -1.70 -8.56
CA LEU A 126 5.65 -0.45 -7.98
C LEU A 126 6.11 -0.64 -6.52
N ALA A 127 5.35 -1.38 -5.72
CA ALA A 127 5.71 -1.69 -4.34
C ALA A 127 7.01 -2.51 -4.28
N ALA A 128 7.19 -3.52 -5.14
CA ALA A 128 8.38 -4.36 -5.15
C ALA A 128 9.67 -3.59 -5.51
N SER A 129 9.54 -2.52 -6.29
CA SER A 129 10.68 -1.72 -6.74
C SER A 129 11.09 -0.62 -5.73
N HIS A 130 10.14 -0.09 -4.96
CA HIS A 130 10.38 1.11 -4.15
C HIS A 130 9.98 1.01 -2.67
N LEU A 131 9.20 0.01 -2.27
CA LEU A 131 8.79 -0.20 -0.87
C LEU A 131 9.51 -1.42 -0.29
N HIS A 132 9.78 -1.39 1.01
CA HIS A 132 10.46 -2.47 1.72
C HIS A 132 9.77 -2.78 3.05
N GLY A 133 9.98 -4.01 3.54
CA GLY A 133 9.47 -4.44 4.84
C GLY A 133 7.95 -4.33 4.95
N SER A 134 7.49 -3.66 6.01
CA SER A 134 6.07 -3.58 6.37
C SER A 134 5.22 -2.82 5.34
N ASP A 135 5.78 -1.84 4.63
CA ASP A 135 5.00 -1.07 3.66
C ASP A 135 4.74 -1.88 2.37
N TYR A 136 5.71 -2.69 1.95
CA TYR A 136 5.50 -3.67 0.86
C TYR A 136 4.45 -4.71 1.25
N ALA A 137 4.59 -5.29 2.45
CA ALA A 137 3.67 -6.28 2.99
C ALA A 137 2.22 -5.77 3.02
N ARG A 138 1.99 -4.52 3.45
CA ARG A 138 0.66 -3.91 3.48
C ARG A 138 0.00 -3.80 2.10
N VAL A 139 0.78 -3.48 1.06
CA VAL A 139 0.26 -3.41 -0.32
C VAL A 139 -0.21 -4.79 -0.78
N LEU A 140 0.60 -5.82 -0.56
CA LEU A 140 0.25 -7.20 -0.91
C LEU A 140 -0.93 -7.74 -0.08
N GLN A 141 -0.97 -7.46 1.21
CA GLN A 141 -2.06 -7.89 2.10
C GLN A 141 -3.40 -7.32 1.64
N ARG A 142 -3.44 -6.03 1.28
CA ARG A 142 -4.66 -5.41 0.73
C ARG A 142 -5.11 -6.05 -0.58
N TRP A 143 -4.15 -6.47 -1.43
CA TRP A 143 -4.46 -7.21 -2.64
C TRP A 143 -5.00 -8.62 -2.34
N ALA A 144 -4.42 -9.32 -1.36
CA ALA A 144 -4.89 -10.62 -0.90
C ALA A 144 -6.35 -10.55 -0.41
N ASP A 145 -6.68 -9.54 0.40
CA ASP A 145 -8.05 -9.30 0.87
C ASP A 145 -9.04 -9.09 -0.28
N TYR A 146 -8.63 -8.34 -1.31
CA TYR A 146 -9.44 -8.13 -2.51
C TYR A 146 -9.65 -9.43 -3.28
N VAL A 147 -8.60 -10.22 -3.51
CA VAL A 147 -8.71 -11.50 -4.23
C VAL A 147 -9.59 -12.49 -3.48
N LEU A 148 -9.50 -12.52 -2.15
CA LEU A 148 -10.33 -13.40 -1.32
C LEU A 148 -11.81 -13.02 -1.36
N ARG A 149 -12.12 -11.73 -1.23
CA ARG A 149 -13.51 -11.24 -1.11
C ARG A 149 -14.19 -10.94 -2.44
N GLY A 150 -13.43 -10.43 -3.40
CA GLY A 150 -13.92 -9.99 -4.70
C GLY A 150 -13.87 -11.10 -5.75
N GLU A 151 -12.72 -11.75 -5.91
CA GLU A 151 -12.54 -12.82 -6.91
C GLU A 151 -12.92 -14.21 -6.39
N HIS A 152 -13.09 -14.35 -5.07
CA HIS A 152 -13.34 -15.63 -4.40
C HIS A 152 -12.29 -16.72 -4.66
N ASN A 153 -11.04 -16.31 -4.95
CA ASN A 153 -9.94 -17.21 -5.21
C ASN A 153 -9.05 -17.39 -3.97
N MET A 154 -9.44 -18.34 -3.11
CA MET A 154 -8.76 -18.63 -1.85
C MET A 154 -7.26 -18.91 -2.03
N TRP A 155 -6.89 -19.74 -3.00
CA TRP A 155 -5.50 -20.16 -3.19
C TRP A 155 -4.59 -19.00 -3.62
N ARG A 156 -5.09 -18.16 -4.54
CA ARG A 156 -4.35 -16.96 -4.96
C ARG A 156 -4.20 -15.97 -3.81
N ALA A 157 -5.24 -15.78 -2.99
CA ALA A 157 -5.16 -14.96 -1.79
C ALA A 157 -4.14 -15.52 -0.78
N LEU A 158 -4.10 -16.85 -0.59
CA LEU A 158 -3.14 -17.51 0.31
C LEU A 158 -1.70 -17.25 -0.13
N ILE A 159 -1.41 -17.38 -1.44
CA ILE A 159 -0.09 -17.07 -2.00
C ILE A 159 0.30 -15.61 -1.71
N LEU A 160 -0.63 -14.67 -1.87
CA LEU A 160 -0.38 -13.25 -1.61
C LEU A 160 -0.17 -12.96 -0.12
N TYR A 161 -0.93 -13.57 0.79
CA TYR A 161 -0.70 -13.43 2.24
C TYR A 161 0.67 -13.97 2.65
N VAL A 162 1.07 -15.12 2.11
CA VAL A 162 2.40 -15.69 2.37
C VAL A 162 3.51 -14.78 1.83
N ALA A 163 3.36 -14.28 0.61
CA ALA A 163 4.31 -13.32 0.02
C ALA A 163 4.40 -12.01 0.83
N ALA A 164 3.31 -11.60 1.47
CA ALA A 164 3.28 -10.46 2.39
C ALA A 164 3.86 -10.77 3.78
N GLY A 165 4.09 -12.04 4.13
CA GLY A 165 4.43 -12.47 5.50
C GLY A 165 3.25 -12.46 6.48
N ALA A 166 2.02 -12.32 5.97
CA ALA A 166 0.76 -12.28 6.72
C ALA A 166 0.24 -13.71 7.01
N LEU A 167 1.03 -14.48 7.77
CA LEU A 167 0.71 -15.87 8.13
C LEU A 167 -0.61 -16.04 8.90
N PRO A 168 -0.98 -15.17 9.87
CA PRO A 168 -2.24 -15.29 10.59
C PRO A 168 -3.46 -15.17 9.69
N GLU A 169 -3.44 -14.22 8.75
CA GLU A 169 -4.51 -13.99 7.80
C GLU A 169 -4.68 -15.18 6.84
N ALA A 170 -3.56 -15.81 6.45
CA ALA A 170 -3.58 -17.05 5.69
C ALA A 170 -4.26 -18.20 6.48
N LEU A 171 -3.89 -18.37 7.76
CA LEU A 171 -4.47 -19.40 8.63
C LEU A 171 -5.96 -19.17 8.90
N ASP A 172 -6.35 -17.92 9.19
CA ASP A 172 -7.75 -17.55 9.40
C ASP A 172 -8.59 -17.84 8.14
N THR A 173 -8.02 -17.59 6.95
CA THR A 173 -8.67 -17.92 5.67
C THR A 173 -8.90 -19.43 5.52
N LEU A 174 -7.90 -20.26 5.85
CA LEU A 174 -8.02 -21.73 5.81
C LEU A 174 -9.04 -22.26 6.85
N ARG A 175 -9.05 -21.67 8.04
CA ARG A 175 -10.01 -21.99 9.12
C ARG A 175 -11.44 -21.70 8.69
N LYS A 176 -11.70 -20.49 8.18
CA LYS A 176 -13.02 -20.09 7.67
C LYS A 176 -13.49 -20.98 6.52
N SER A 177 -12.55 -21.49 5.73
CA SER A 177 -12.82 -22.40 4.62
C SER A 177 -12.95 -23.87 5.03
N GLN A 178 -12.81 -24.19 6.33
CA GLN A 178 -12.94 -25.54 6.89
C GLN A 178 -11.96 -26.54 6.24
N ARG A 179 -10.71 -26.13 6.01
CA ARG A 179 -9.62 -26.93 5.42
C ARG A 179 -8.49 -27.20 6.42
N PRO A 180 -8.71 -28.04 7.44
CA PRO A 180 -7.75 -28.23 8.53
C PRO A 180 -6.51 -29.04 8.13
N ASP A 181 -6.66 -29.94 7.15
CA ASP A 181 -5.56 -30.69 6.52
C ASP A 181 -4.53 -29.73 5.89
N THR A 182 -5.03 -28.78 5.11
CA THR A 182 -4.22 -27.76 4.43
C THR A 182 -3.58 -26.82 5.46
N ALA A 183 -4.33 -26.42 6.50
CA ALA A 183 -3.82 -25.56 7.57
C ALA A 183 -2.70 -26.24 8.37
N ALA A 184 -2.83 -27.52 8.70
CA ALA A 184 -1.79 -28.27 9.37
C ALA A 184 -0.51 -28.40 8.52
N MET A 185 -0.65 -28.77 7.23
CA MET A 185 0.48 -28.83 6.31
C MET A 185 1.15 -27.47 6.10
N PHE A 186 0.36 -26.40 6.05
CA PHE A 186 0.86 -25.03 5.95
C PHE A 186 1.70 -24.64 7.17
N LEU A 187 1.23 -24.93 8.39
CA LEU A 187 2.00 -24.69 9.62
C LEU A 187 3.32 -25.46 9.64
N LEU A 188 3.31 -26.74 9.24
CA LEU A 188 4.53 -27.55 9.15
C LEU A 188 5.52 -26.94 8.14
N ALA A 189 5.05 -26.57 6.95
CA ALA A 189 5.90 -25.95 5.93
C ALA A 189 6.51 -24.61 6.41
N CYS A 190 5.74 -23.78 7.12
CA CYS A 190 6.24 -22.54 7.72
C CYS A 190 7.28 -22.80 8.81
N HIS A 191 7.11 -23.86 9.60
CA HIS A 191 8.07 -24.24 10.62
C HIS A 191 9.40 -24.71 10.03
N GLU A 192 9.34 -25.58 9.02
CA GLU A 192 10.54 -26.11 8.34
C GLU A 192 11.35 -25.01 7.66
N THR A 193 10.67 -24.15 6.87
CA THR A 193 11.33 -23.03 6.18
C THR A 193 11.95 -22.04 7.15
N TYR A 194 11.29 -21.75 8.27
CA TYR A 194 11.87 -20.87 9.29
C TYR A 194 13.06 -21.50 10.02
N SER A 195 13.00 -22.79 10.32
CA SER A 195 14.08 -23.51 10.99
C SER A 195 15.32 -23.60 10.11
N GLN A 196 15.14 -23.80 8.81
CA GLN A 196 16.22 -23.74 7.82
C GLN A 196 16.85 -22.34 7.76
N ALA A 197 16.05 -21.28 7.66
CA ALA A 197 16.55 -19.91 7.64
C ALA A 197 17.33 -19.54 8.92
N LEU A 198 16.95 -20.07 10.08
CA LEU A 198 17.68 -19.86 11.34
C LEU A 198 19.04 -20.56 11.32
N SER A 199 19.11 -21.80 10.83
CA SER A 199 20.38 -22.55 10.72
C SER A 199 21.38 -21.93 9.74
N GLU A 200 20.91 -21.24 8.70
CA GLU A 200 21.77 -20.52 7.75
C GLU A 200 22.30 -19.18 8.29
N SER A 201 21.70 -18.66 9.37
CA SER A 201 22.03 -17.35 9.95
C SER A 201 23.02 -17.42 11.13
N GLU A 202 23.33 -18.61 11.64
CA GLU A 202 24.39 -18.78 12.64
C GLU A 202 25.75 -18.78 11.92
N PRO A 203 26.65 -17.81 12.19
CA PRO A 203 28.01 -17.89 11.70
C PRO A 203 28.69 -19.13 12.32
N GLU A 204 29.41 -19.89 11.50
CA GLU A 204 30.31 -20.95 11.95
C GLU A 204 31.36 -20.36 12.88
N ASP A 205 31.05 -20.26 14.18
CA ASP A 205 32.04 -20.05 15.22
C ASP A 205 32.43 -21.44 15.73
N ASP A 206 33.50 -21.95 15.12
CA ASP A 206 34.24 -23.12 15.58
C ASP A 206 34.59 -22.97 17.06
N THR A 207 33.90 -23.69 17.93
CA THR A 207 34.44 -24.55 19.00
C THR A 207 33.44 -24.68 20.14
N SER A 208 32.82 -25.85 20.27
CA SER A 208 33.14 -26.80 21.35
C SER A 208 32.10 -27.89 21.42
N VAL A 209 32.56 -29.10 21.10
CA VAL A 209 31.91 -30.37 21.40
C VAL A 209 31.68 -30.45 22.91
N LEU A 210 30.42 -30.34 23.35
CA LEU A 210 29.94 -31.07 24.52
C LEU A 210 28.52 -31.56 24.24
N ALA A 211 28.46 -32.87 24.02
CA ALA A 211 27.24 -33.65 23.98
C ALA A 211 26.38 -33.36 25.23
N LEU A 212 25.19 -32.83 25.00
CA LEU A 212 24.09 -32.91 25.95
C LEU A 212 22.96 -33.69 25.28
N THR A 213 22.81 -34.90 25.76
CA THR A 213 21.74 -35.88 25.52
C THR A 213 20.35 -35.23 25.46
N PRO A 214 19.47 -35.63 24.53
CA PRO A 214 18.08 -35.17 24.54
C PRO A 214 17.31 -35.89 25.65
N THR A 215 16.89 -35.15 26.68
CA THR A 215 15.88 -35.60 27.65
C THR A 215 14.48 -35.59 27.00
N PRO A 216 13.61 -36.58 27.30
CA PRO A 216 12.40 -36.88 26.52
C PRO A 216 11.18 -35.96 26.77
N GLU A 217 11.37 -34.70 27.16
CA GLU A 217 10.26 -33.77 27.51
C GLU A 217 10.39 -32.38 26.87
N GLN A 218 10.99 -32.29 25.68
CA GLN A 218 10.80 -31.11 24.82
C GLN A 218 9.73 -31.46 23.80
N THR A 219 8.46 -31.16 24.11
CA THR A 219 7.45 -31.00 23.06
C THR A 219 8.06 -30.02 22.05
N GLU A 220 8.41 -30.50 20.86
CA GLU A 220 9.03 -29.69 19.81
C GLU A 220 8.14 -28.49 19.51
N LYS A 221 8.44 -27.36 20.14
CA LYS A 221 7.62 -26.17 20.04
C LYS A 221 7.86 -25.58 18.66
N LEU A 222 6.86 -25.65 17.79
CA LEU A 222 6.91 -25.14 16.42
C LEU A 222 7.34 -23.66 16.46
N ARG A 223 8.43 -23.35 15.74
CA ARG A 223 9.03 -22.01 15.63
C ARG A 223 8.59 -21.33 14.34
N PHE A 224 8.26 -20.04 14.41
CA PHE A 224 7.79 -19.24 13.27
C PHE A 224 8.51 -17.88 13.18
N PRO A 225 8.58 -17.25 11.98
CA PRO A 225 9.34 -16.00 11.72
C PRO A 225 8.92 -14.77 12.51
N SER A 226 7.73 -14.81 13.10
CA SER A 226 7.19 -13.72 13.88
C SER A 226 6.34 -14.30 15.00
N LYS A 227 6.16 -13.56 16.09
CA LYS A 227 5.17 -13.85 17.15
C LYS A 227 3.72 -13.83 16.65
N ASN A 228 3.49 -13.87 15.34
CA ASN A 228 2.20 -13.67 14.70
C ASN A 228 1.32 -14.92 14.77
N VAL A 229 1.89 -16.12 14.82
CA VAL A 229 1.12 -17.36 15.01
C VAL A 229 1.07 -17.64 16.52
N ALA A 230 -0.07 -17.41 17.15
CA ALA A 230 -0.24 -17.66 18.58
C ALA A 230 -0.45 -19.16 18.85
N ASP A 231 -0.17 -19.62 20.09
CA ASP A 231 -0.52 -20.99 20.52
C ASP A 231 -2.04 -21.25 20.32
N GLU A 232 -2.88 -20.19 20.35
CA GLU A 232 -4.31 -20.23 20.03
C GLU A 232 -4.62 -20.64 18.57
N ASP A 233 -3.80 -20.23 17.60
CA ASP A 233 -4.00 -20.61 16.20
C ASP A 233 -3.73 -22.10 15.99
N LEU A 234 -2.77 -22.66 16.73
CA LEU A 234 -2.45 -24.08 16.73
C LEU A 234 -3.60 -24.91 17.33
N ILE A 235 -4.14 -24.46 18.47
CA ILE A 235 -5.30 -25.07 19.12
C ILE A 235 -6.51 -25.04 18.18
N ALA A 236 -6.80 -23.89 17.56
CA ALA A 236 -7.92 -23.76 16.65
C ALA A 236 -7.81 -24.66 15.41
N VAL A 237 -6.61 -24.88 14.87
CA VAL A 237 -6.39 -25.85 13.77
C VAL A 237 -6.71 -27.27 14.24
N SER A 238 -6.30 -27.64 15.45
CA SER A 238 -6.60 -28.96 16.02
C SER A 238 -8.09 -29.21 16.25
N GLU A 239 -8.85 -28.19 16.66
CA GLU A 239 -10.30 -28.29 16.85
C GLU A 239 -11.06 -28.50 15.53
N VAL A 240 -10.71 -27.73 14.49
CA VAL A 240 -11.30 -27.89 13.15
C VAL A 240 -10.90 -29.24 12.55
N PHE A 241 -9.67 -29.72 12.81
CA PHE A 241 -9.23 -31.05 12.39
C PHE A 241 -10.05 -32.15 13.07
N GLY A 242 -10.35 -32.04 14.36
CA GLY A 242 -11.23 -32.99 15.06
C GLY A 242 -12.63 -33.05 14.46
N GLN A 243 -13.22 -31.89 14.11
CA GLN A 243 -14.53 -31.84 13.43
C GLN A 243 -14.48 -32.47 12.03
N TYR A 244 -13.39 -32.26 11.30
CA TYR A 244 -13.18 -32.88 9.99
C TYR A 244 -12.99 -34.40 10.08
N GLN A 245 -12.22 -34.89 11.07
CA GLN A 245 -12.10 -36.32 11.35
C GLN A 245 -13.45 -36.95 11.65
N GLN A 246 -14.29 -36.31 12.47
CA GLN A 246 -15.67 -36.77 12.73
C GLN A 246 -16.49 -36.83 11.44
N LYS A 247 -16.41 -35.79 10.59
CA LYS A 247 -17.09 -35.76 9.28
C LYS A 247 -16.61 -36.88 8.35
N LEU A 248 -15.32 -37.16 8.29
CA LEU A 248 -14.76 -38.25 7.50
C LEU A 248 -15.23 -39.61 7.99
N VAL A 249 -15.27 -39.82 9.31
CA VAL A 249 -15.82 -41.03 9.91
C VAL A 249 -17.28 -41.19 9.50
N HIS A 250 -18.12 -40.14 9.59
CA HIS A 250 -19.50 -40.21 9.13
C HIS A 250 -19.62 -40.52 7.63
N LEU A 251 -18.81 -39.88 6.78
CA LEU A 251 -18.75 -40.15 5.33
C LEU A 251 -18.39 -41.62 5.01
N CYS A 252 -17.50 -42.23 5.78
CA CYS A 252 -17.16 -43.64 5.64
C CYS A 252 -18.22 -44.58 6.21
N MET A 253 -19.00 -44.14 7.19
CA MET A 253 -20.07 -44.92 7.82
C MET A 253 -21.39 -44.85 7.02
N ASP A 254 -21.62 -43.77 6.27
CA ASP A 254 -22.79 -43.57 5.40
C ASP A 254 -22.59 -44.17 3.99
N ALA A 255 -21.38 -44.58 3.64
CA ALA A 255 -21.10 -45.29 2.40
C ALA A 255 -21.39 -46.80 2.59
N GLU A 256 -22.48 -47.31 1.99
CA GLU A 256 -22.65 -48.76 1.87
C GLU A 256 -21.44 -49.33 1.12
N PRO A 257 -20.80 -50.41 1.63
CA PRO A 257 -19.67 -51.02 0.96
C PRO A 257 -20.15 -51.52 -0.40
N THR A 258 -19.70 -50.87 -1.47
CA THR A 258 -19.88 -51.37 -2.83
C THR A 258 -19.01 -52.62 -2.96
N SER A 259 -19.67 -53.77 -2.91
CA SER A 259 -19.06 -55.06 -3.20
C SER A 259 -18.94 -55.20 -4.71
N ASP A 260 -17.75 -54.94 -5.25
CA ASP A 260 -17.29 -55.61 -6.48
C ASP A 260 -16.62 -56.95 -6.11
#